data_AF-A0A533XXI4-F1
#
_entry.id   AF-A0A533XXI4-F1
#
_cell.length_a   1.000
_cell.length_b   1.000
_cell.length_c   1.000
_cell.angle_alpha   90.00
_cell.angle_beta   90.00
_cell.angle_gamma   90.00
#
_symmetry.space_group_name_H-M   'P 1'
#
loop_
_entity.id
_entity.type
_entity.pdbx_description
1 polymer ?
#
loop_
_entity_poly.entity_id
_entity_poly.type
_entity_poly.pdbx_seq_one_letter_code
_entity_poly.pdbx_strand_id
1 'polypeptide(L)'
;MLEWLKQPGFFGTHATVGADMSQLMATVFTGLFVIGWIQARRRRADTHHWMMLSGMIAMLAFFISYYLFRQLGVLAFEGKEGFGGSEALYRNVFIPLLIIHITLVVIGLVMAVYMIVLGFRAQLIEQGRRILSDRVLQTTWGKIGMIFGGLCVPVAVYLLYLVAADRFRMGRLIVWIGFLALIAIVFAVEMTIQRIWPDGGRRHRALGRFTMTIYCILFVTGTTTYTMLYLLYPGKIG
;
A
#
# COMPACT_ATOMS: atom_id res chain seq x y z
N MET A 1 -23.04 -7.70 -4.83
CA MET A 1 -21.68 -7.89 -4.25
C MET A 1 -21.48 -7.00 -3.01
N LEU A 2 -21.77 -5.70 -3.06
CA LEU A 2 -21.69 -4.83 -1.87
C LEU A 2 -22.50 -5.34 -0.67
N GLU A 3 -23.75 -5.73 -0.90
CA GLU A 3 -24.64 -6.20 0.18
C GLU A 3 -24.14 -7.46 0.88
N TRP A 4 -23.42 -8.33 0.17
CA TRP A 4 -22.81 -9.51 0.76
C TRP A 4 -21.67 -9.14 1.71
N LEU A 5 -20.86 -8.12 1.38
CA LEU A 5 -19.75 -7.66 2.24
C LEU A 5 -20.22 -7.04 3.57
N LYS A 6 -21.50 -6.67 3.67
CA LYS A 6 -22.14 -6.12 4.87
C LYS A 6 -22.79 -7.18 5.76
N GLN A 7 -22.98 -8.41 5.26
CA GLN A 7 -23.55 -9.51 6.06
C GLN A 7 -22.66 -9.85 7.26
N PRO A 8 -23.20 -10.51 8.30
CA PRO A 8 -22.40 -10.97 9.45
C PRO A 8 -21.18 -11.78 9.02
N GLY A 9 -20.06 -11.49 9.66
CA GLY A 9 -18.77 -12.13 9.40
C GLY A 9 -18.76 -13.63 9.72
N PHE A 10 -17.72 -14.30 9.24
CA PHE A 10 -17.51 -15.74 9.40
C PHE A 10 -16.58 -16.10 10.56
N PHE A 11 -15.99 -15.11 11.25
CA PHE A 11 -15.22 -15.32 12.48
C PHE A 11 -16.09 -15.35 13.76
N GLY A 12 -17.42 -15.22 13.64
CA GLY A 12 -18.33 -15.22 14.80
C GLY A 12 -18.19 -13.98 15.69
N THR A 13 -17.70 -12.87 15.12
CA THR A 13 -17.55 -11.58 15.80
C THR A 13 -18.67 -10.61 15.36
N HIS A 14 -18.64 -9.36 15.82
CA HIS A 14 -19.53 -8.30 15.33
C HIS A 14 -19.08 -7.70 13.98
N ALA A 15 -18.08 -8.31 13.33
CA ALA A 15 -17.58 -7.87 12.05
C ALA A 15 -18.54 -8.25 10.91
N THR A 16 -18.39 -7.54 9.79
CA THR A 16 -19.01 -7.95 8.53
C THR A 16 -18.11 -8.92 7.77
N VAL A 17 -18.67 -9.65 6.80
CA VAL A 17 -17.91 -10.52 5.88
C VAL A 17 -16.72 -9.78 5.27
N GLY A 18 -16.91 -8.53 4.85
CA GLY A 18 -15.82 -7.75 4.28
C GLY A 18 -14.70 -7.45 5.28
N ALA A 19 -15.03 -7.25 6.56
CA ALA A 19 -14.03 -6.94 7.60
C ALA A 19 -13.23 -8.19 7.95
N ASP A 20 -13.90 -9.34 8.09
CA ASP A 20 -13.25 -10.63 8.30
C ASP A 20 -12.37 -11.02 7.11
N MET A 21 -12.87 -10.82 5.89
CA MET A 21 -12.09 -11.05 4.68
C MET A 21 -10.85 -10.17 4.64
N SER A 22 -10.98 -8.88 4.98
CA SER A 22 -9.83 -7.96 5.01
C SER A 22 -8.80 -8.39 6.06
N GLN A 23 -9.23 -8.82 7.24
CA GLN A 23 -8.34 -9.29 8.30
C GLN A 23 -7.66 -10.62 7.93
N LEU A 24 -8.40 -11.53 7.30
CA LEU A 24 -7.87 -12.78 6.76
C LEU A 24 -6.81 -12.50 5.69
N MET A 25 -7.12 -11.64 4.72
CA MET A 25 -6.19 -11.28 3.65
C MET A 25 -4.95 -10.57 4.19
N ALA A 26 -5.09 -9.66 5.16
CA ALA A 26 -3.96 -9.03 5.83
C ALA A 26 -3.04 -10.07 6.50
N THR A 27 -3.62 -11.09 7.13
CA THR A 27 -2.88 -12.22 7.72
C THR A 27 -2.15 -13.03 6.66
N VAL A 28 -2.83 -13.40 5.57
CA VAL A 28 -2.25 -14.16 4.46
C VAL A 28 -1.11 -13.39 3.81
N PHE A 29 -1.31 -12.12 3.43
CA PHE A 29 -0.27 -11.33 2.77
C PHE A 29 0.93 -11.08 3.70
N THR A 30 0.69 -10.75 4.97
CA THR A 30 1.78 -10.58 5.93
C THR A 30 2.57 -11.88 6.10
N GLY A 31 1.88 -13.02 6.23
CA GLY A 31 2.52 -14.33 6.30
C GLY A 31 3.38 -14.62 5.06
N LEU A 32 2.84 -14.38 3.86
CA LEU A 32 3.58 -14.54 2.61
C LEU A 32 4.83 -13.65 2.56
N PHE A 33 4.71 -12.39 2.97
CA PHE A 33 5.85 -11.47 3.00
C PHE A 33 6.89 -11.87 4.04
N VAL A 34 6.48 -12.35 5.23
CA VAL A 34 7.41 -12.82 6.26
C VAL A 34 8.19 -14.02 5.74
N ILE A 35 7.50 -14.99 5.11
CA ILE A 35 8.14 -16.15 4.51
C ILE A 35 9.07 -15.71 3.37
N GLY A 36 8.62 -14.81 2.50
CA GLY A 36 9.43 -14.22 1.42
C GLY A 36 10.69 -13.55 1.95
N TRP A 37 10.61 -12.81 3.07
CA TRP A 37 11.78 -12.23 3.74
C TRP A 37 12.70 -13.31 4.33
N ILE A 38 12.16 -14.36 4.96
CA ILE A 38 12.98 -15.49 5.43
C ILE A 38 13.75 -16.13 4.26
N GLN A 39 13.11 -16.32 3.12
CA GLN A 39 13.75 -16.87 1.92
C GLN A 39 14.85 -15.94 1.38
N ALA A 40 14.65 -14.62 1.44
CA ALA A 40 15.70 -13.65 1.11
C ALA A 40 16.91 -13.78 2.04
N ARG A 41 16.69 -13.92 3.36
CA ARG A 41 17.77 -14.12 4.34
C ARG A 41 18.52 -15.42 4.12
N ARG A 42 17.84 -16.45 3.63
CA ARG A 42 18.43 -17.74 3.23
C ARG A 42 19.10 -17.71 1.84
N ARG A 43 19.25 -16.54 1.23
CA ARG A 43 19.84 -16.34 -0.11
C ARG A 43 19.11 -17.11 -1.23
N ARG A 44 17.83 -17.43 -1.05
CA ARG A 44 16.97 -18.07 -2.06
C ARG A 44 16.26 -17.00 -2.90
N ALA A 45 17.04 -16.33 -3.74
CA ALA A 45 16.61 -15.12 -4.45
C ALA A 45 15.44 -15.38 -5.42
N ASP A 46 15.43 -16.50 -6.15
CA ASP A 46 14.34 -16.81 -7.08
C ASP A 46 13.01 -17.04 -6.36
N THR A 47 13.02 -17.84 -5.29
CA THR A 47 11.82 -18.07 -4.48
C THR A 47 11.33 -16.78 -3.85
N HIS A 48 12.24 -15.97 -3.28
CA HIS A 48 11.90 -14.65 -2.75
C HIS A 48 11.24 -13.78 -3.82
N HIS A 49 11.85 -13.66 -5.00
CA HIS A 49 11.38 -12.75 -6.04
C HIS A 49 9.96 -13.09 -6.50
N TRP A 50 9.71 -14.36 -6.85
CA TRP A 50 8.39 -14.78 -7.31
C TRP A 50 7.33 -14.71 -6.21
N MET A 51 7.69 -15.05 -4.97
CA MET A 51 6.77 -14.98 -3.84
C MET A 51 6.39 -13.53 -3.47
N MET A 52 7.37 -12.61 -3.47
CA MET A 52 7.10 -11.20 -3.22
C MET A 52 6.28 -10.59 -4.35
N LEU A 53 6.60 -10.90 -5.61
CA LEU A 53 5.88 -10.38 -6.76
C LEU A 53 4.42 -10.86 -6.77
N SER A 54 4.18 -12.16 -6.62
CA SER A 54 2.83 -12.71 -6.61
C SER A 54 2.01 -12.17 -5.43
N GLY A 55 2.61 -12.14 -4.23
CA GLY A 55 1.96 -11.58 -3.05
C GLY A 55 1.61 -10.10 -3.21
N MET A 56 2.50 -9.31 -3.82
CA MET A 56 2.27 -7.87 -4.01
C MET A 56 1.22 -7.60 -5.10
N ILE A 57 1.21 -8.36 -6.19
CA ILE A 57 0.16 -8.29 -7.21
C ILE A 57 -1.19 -8.66 -6.61
N ALA A 58 -1.26 -9.76 -5.86
CA ALA A 58 -2.50 -10.20 -5.19
C ALA A 58 -2.98 -9.15 -4.17
N MET A 59 -2.07 -8.57 -3.39
CA MET A 59 -2.39 -7.52 -2.43
C MET A 59 -2.93 -6.27 -3.13
N LEU A 60 -2.28 -5.79 -4.19
CA LEU A 60 -2.76 -4.62 -4.95
C LEU A 60 -4.12 -4.90 -5.61
N ALA A 61 -4.30 -6.08 -6.21
CA ALA A 61 -5.57 -6.48 -6.79
C ALA A 61 -6.69 -6.54 -5.74
N PHE A 62 -6.39 -7.07 -4.55
CA PHE A 62 -7.30 -7.08 -3.41
C PHE A 62 -7.65 -5.65 -2.98
N PHE A 63 -6.67 -4.77 -2.74
CA PHE A 63 -6.93 -3.39 -2.34
C PHE A 63 -7.74 -2.61 -3.38
N ILE A 64 -7.43 -2.75 -4.67
CA ILE A 64 -8.19 -2.11 -5.75
C ILE A 64 -9.64 -2.58 -5.73
N SER A 65 -9.85 -3.90 -5.72
CA SER A 65 -11.20 -4.48 -5.71
C SER A 65 -11.95 -4.08 -4.45
N TYR A 66 -11.32 -4.23 -3.29
CA TYR A 66 -11.89 -3.92 -1.99
C TYR A 66 -12.24 -2.44 -1.84
N TYR A 67 -11.40 -1.53 -2.36
CA TYR A 67 -11.69 -0.10 -2.36
C TYR A 67 -12.84 0.28 -3.30
N LEU A 68 -12.88 -0.31 -4.50
CA LEU A 68 -13.97 -0.12 -5.46
C LEU A 68 -15.32 -0.59 -4.90
N PHE A 69 -15.33 -1.69 -4.14
CA PHE A 69 -16.56 -2.24 -3.58
C PHE A 69 -16.94 -1.67 -2.20
N ARG A 70 -15.99 -1.25 -1.36
CA ARG A 70 -16.31 -0.80 0.01
C ARG A 70 -16.38 0.72 0.20
N GLN A 71 -16.11 1.53 -0.84
CA GLN A 71 -16.20 3.00 -0.81
C GLN A 71 -15.49 3.69 0.38
N LEU A 72 -14.39 3.08 0.86
CA LEU A 72 -13.69 3.47 2.09
C LEU A 72 -13.12 4.90 2.08
N GLY A 73 -12.95 5.52 0.90
CA GLY A 73 -12.49 6.90 0.79
C GLY A 73 -13.49 7.95 1.26
N VAL A 74 -14.79 7.62 1.32
CA VAL A 74 -15.84 8.54 1.78
C VAL A 74 -16.16 8.28 3.26
N LEU A 75 -16.22 6.99 3.64
CA LEU A 75 -16.58 6.56 5.01
C LEU A 75 -15.48 6.83 6.05
N ALA A 76 -14.21 6.92 5.66
CA ALA A 76 -13.11 7.25 6.59
C ALA A 76 -13.20 8.70 7.14
N PHE A 77 -13.98 9.58 6.51
CA PHE A 77 -14.22 10.95 6.98
C PHE A 77 -15.48 11.08 7.86
N GLU A 78 -16.37 10.09 7.86
CA GLU A 78 -17.58 10.04 8.69
C GLU A 78 -17.27 9.31 10.01
N GLY A 79 -16.46 9.97 10.84
CA GLY A 79 -15.77 9.40 12.00
C GLY A 79 -16.64 8.98 13.20
N LYS A 80 -17.65 8.12 13.02
CA LYS A 80 -18.28 7.38 14.13
C LYS A 80 -18.87 6.01 13.76
N GLU A 81 -18.72 5.55 12.51
CA GLU A 81 -19.39 4.32 12.08
C GLU A 81 -18.75 3.07 12.70
N GLY A 82 -19.24 2.64 13.87
CA GLY A 82 -19.01 1.31 14.41
C GLY A 82 -18.18 1.20 15.69
N PHE A 83 -17.69 2.29 16.30
CA PHE A 83 -17.00 2.20 17.58
C PHE A 83 -17.97 2.36 18.77
N GLY A 84 -18.19 1.30 19.54
CA GLY A 84 -19.14 1.25 20.66
C GLY A 84 -18.57 1.64 22.04
N GLY A 85 -17.29 2.05 22.11
CA GLY A 85 -16.60 2.37 23.36
C GLY A 85 -16.85 3.79 23.86
N SER A 86 -16.20 4.16 24.97
CA SER A 86 -16.30 5.52 25.52
C SER A 86 -15.66 6.56 24.58
N GLU A 87 -16.17 7.79 24.61
CA GLU A 87 -15.62 8.92 23.83
C GLU A 87 -14.14 9.18 24.13
N ALA A 88 -13.73 9.02 25.40
CA ALA A 88 -12.33 9.17 25.80
C ALA A 88 -11.43 8.12 25.11
N LEU A 89 -11.87 6.87 25.04
CA LEU A 89 -11.13 5.81 24.36
C LEU A 89 -11.11 6.02 22.85
N TYR A 90 -12.23 6.46 22.28
CA TYR A 90 -12.34 6.77 20.85
C TYR A 90 -11.34 7.87 20.44
N ARG A 91 -11.33 9.00 21.15
CA ARG A 91 -10.52 10.17 20.80
C ARG A 91 -9.04 10.01 21.12
N ASN A 92 -8.71 9.40 22.27
CA ASN A 92 -7.34 9.37 22.76
C ASN A 92 -6.56 8.11 22.36
N VAL A 93 -7.26 7.04 21.94
CA VAL A 93 -6.60 5.78 21.57
C VAL A 93 -6.96 5.38 20.15
N PHE A 94 -8.25 5.24 19.83
CA PHE A 94 -8.67 4.70 18.54
C PHE A 94 -8.29 5.62 17.37
N ILE A 95 -8.61 6.92 17.44
CA ILE A 95 -8.26 7.88 16.37
C ILE A 95 -6.74 7.96 16.14
N PRO A 96 -5.89 8.18 17.17
CA PRO A 96 -4.44 8.21 16.96
C PRO A 96 -3.89 6.92 16.36
N LEU A 97 -4.34 5.75 16.84
CA LEU A 97 -3.97 4.45 16.28
C LEU A 97 -4.35 4.34 14.81
N LEU A 98 -5.58 4.74 14.46
CA LEU A 98 -6.09 4.69 13.09
C LEU A 98 -5.32 5.64 12.16
N ILE A 99 -5.01 6.86 12.62
CA ILE A 99 -4.19 7.82 11.85
C ILE A 99 -2.81 7.26 11.57
N ILE A 100 -2.14 6.69 12.59
CA ILE A 100 -0.85 6.03 12.42
C ILE A 100 -0.96 4.88 11.44
N HIS A 101 -1.98 4.03 11.57
CA HIS A 101 -2.20 2.90 10.68
C HIS A 101 -2.36 3.37 9.22
N ILE A 102 -3.26 4.32 8.95
CA ILE A 102 -3.50 4.84 7.59
C ILE A 102 -2.23 5.48 7.01
N THR A 103 -1.49 6.24 7.83
CA THR A 103 -0.22 6.85 7.41
C THR A 103 0.79 5.78 7.00
N LEU A 104 0.93 4.72 7.79
CA LEU A 104 1.78 3.58 7.45
C LEU A 104 1.28 2.83 6.22
N VAL A 105 -0.04 2.76 5.97
CA VAL A 105 -0.60 2.12 4.76
C VAL A 105 -0.18 2.92 3.53
N VAL A 106 -0.29 4.26 3.57
CA VAL A 106 0.14 5.14 2.47
C VAL A 106 1.63 4.96 2.19
N ILE A 107 2.47 4.99 3.22
CA ILE A 107 3.91 4.74 3.07
C ILE A 107 4.16 3.33 2.52
N GLY A 108 3.46 2.33 3.03
CA GLY A 108 3.58 0.93 2.61
C GLY A 108 3.23 0.73 1.13
N LEU A 109 2.16 1.34 0.63
CA LEU A 109 1.76 1.27 -0.78
C LEU A 109 2.79 1.94 -1.70
N VAL A 110 3.34 3.09 -1.30
CA VAL A 110 4.44 3.73 -2.02
C VAL A 110 5.67 2.82 -2.07
N MET A 111 6.05 2.25 -0.92
CA MET A 111 7.17 1.33 -0.82
C MET A 111 6.95 0.04 -1.61
N ALA A 112 5.71 -0.47 -1.69
CA ALA A 112 5.36 -1.65 -2.49
C ALA A 112 5.77 -1.46 -3.96
N VAL A 113 5.26 -0.41 -4.60
CA VAL A 113 5.55 -0.10 -6.00
C VAL A 113 7.05 0.16 -6.19
N TYR A 114 7.63 0.96 -5.29
CA TYR A 114 9.06 1.25 -5.32
C TYR A 114 9.93 -0.01 -5.27
N MET A 115 9.62 -0.94 -4.36
CA MET A 115 10.41 -2.16 -4.14
C MET A 115 10.26 -3.17 -5.29
N ILE A 116 9.12 -3.23 -5.97
CA ILE A 116 8.98 -3.95 -7.25
C ILE A 116 9.97 -3.38 -8.26
N VAL A 117 9.88 -2.07 -8.55
CA VAL A 117 10.71 -1.43 -9.58
C VAL A 117 12.20 -1.58 -9.26
N LEU A 118 12.59 -1.31 -8.01
CA LEU A 118 13.97 -1.47 -7.58
C LEU A 118 14.42 -2.93 -7.62
N GLY A 119 13.58 -3.87 -7.19
CA GLY A 119 13.87 -5.30 -7.26
C GLY A 119 14.15 -5.77 -8.69
N PHE A 120 13.36 -5.30 -9.66
CA PHE A 120 13.61 -5.60 -11.06
C PHE A 120 14.87 -4.93 -11.61
N ARG A 121 15.11 -3.66 -11.26
CA ARG A 121 16.29 -2.91 -11.71
C ARG A 121 17.60 -3.40 -11.09
N ALA A 122 17.57 -3.91 -9.85
CA ALA A 122 18.75 -4.39 -9.14
C ALA A 122 19.04 -5.87 -9.39
N GLN A 123 18.17 -6.62 -10.08
CA GLN A 123 18.43 -8.01 -10.38
C GLN A 123 19.55 -8.18 -11.42
N LEU A 124 20.31 -9.26 -11.29
CA LEU A 124 21.19 -9.82 -12.31
C LEU A 124 20.97 -11.34 -12.32
N ILE A 125 21.04 -11.96 -13.49
CA ILE A 125 21.04 -13.41 -13.61
C ILE A 125 22.46 -13.83 -13.96
N GLU A 126 23.10 -14.56 -13.06
CA GLU A 126 24.45 -15.08 -13.22
C GLU A 126 24.42 -16.60 -13.07
N GLN A 127 24.92 -17.32 -14.07
CA GLN A 127 24.93 -18.80 -14.10
C GLN A 127 23.54 -19.42 -13.82
N GLY A 128 22.48 -18.82 -14.36
CA GLY A 128 21.11 -19.29 -14.19
C GLY A 128 20.50 -19.03 -12.81
N ARG A 129 21.20 -18.32 -11.92
CA ARG A 129 20.70 -17.91 -10.59
C ARG A 129 20.46 -16.42 -10.54
N ARG A 130 19.35 -16.02 -9.93
CA ARG A 130 19.08 -14.61 -9.64
C ARG A 130 19.93 -14.13 -8.48
N ILE A 131 20.60 -13.02 -8.66
CA ILE A 131 21.36 -12.32 -7.62
C ILE A 131 21.03 -10.82 -7.65
N LEU A 132 21.34 -10.12 -6.56
CA LEU A 132 21.29 -8.66 -6.54
C LEU A 132 22.62 -8.12 -7.03
N SER A 133 22.56 -7.27 -8.05
CA SER A 133 23.73 -6.59 -8.60
C SER A 133 24.22 -5.52 -7.64
N ASP A 134 25.53 -5.48 -7.43
CA ASP A 134 26.19 -4.40 -6.68
C ASP A 134 26.57 -3.20 -7.61
N ARG A 135 25.84 -3.05 -8.73
CA ARG A 135 26.02 -1.94 -9.68
C ARG A 135 25.40 -0.65 -9.16
N VAL A 136 26.03 0.46 -9.50
CA VAL A 136 25.48 1.80 -9.25
C VAL A 136 24.22 2.00 -10.10
N LEU A 137 23.09 2.24 -9.44
CA LEU A 137 21.78 2.46 -10.05
C LEU A 137 21.30 3.89 -9.79
N GLN A 138 21.94 4.85 -10.44
CA GLN A 138 21.55 6.25 -10.35
C GLN A 138 20.84 6.72 -11.62
N THR A 139 19.83 7.55 -11.41
CA THR A 139 19.05 8.21 -12.45
C THR A 139 19.28 9.72 -12.38
N THR A 140 19.23 10.38 -13.53
CA THR A 140 19.39 11.84 -13.63
C THR A 140 18.04 12.56 -13.50
N TRP A 141 18.06 13.81 -13.05
CA TRP A 141 16.87 14.68 -13.02
C TRP A 141 16.21 14.81 -14.40
N GLY A 142 17.00 14.87 -15.47
CA GLY A 142 16.48 14.91 -16.84
C GLY A 142 15.66 13.66 -17.20
N LYS A 143 16.13 12.46 -16.85
CA LYS A 143 15.39 11.22 -17.08
C LYS A 143 14.11 11.14 -16.26
N ILE A 144 14.15 11.55 -14.98
CA ILE A 144 12.93 11.62 -14.15
C ILE A 144 11.94 12.62 -14.73
N GLY A 145 12.40 13.81 -15.10
CA GLY A 145 11.55 14.84 -15.70
C GLY A 145 10.88 14.36 -16.98
N MET A 146 11.60 13.61 -17.82
CA MET A 146 11.04 13.00 -19.02
C MET A 146 9.97 11.95 -18.70
N ILE A 147 10.22 11.05 -17.74
CA ILE A 147 9.22 10.04 -17.32
C ILE A 147 8.00 10.72 -16.72
N PHE A 148 8.20 11.69 -15.83
CA PHE A 148 7.12 12.43 -15.17
C PHE A 148 6.30 13.25 -16.17
N GLY A 149 6.95 13.93 -17.10
CA GLY A 149 6.29 14.64 -18.19
C GLY A 149 5.47 13.69 -19.05
N GLY A 150 6.01 12.51 -19.38
CA GLY A 150 5.30 11.45 -20.07
C GLY A 150 4.04 10.97 -19.33
N LEU A 151 4.06 10.91 -17.99
CA LEU A 151 2.88 10.59 -17.17
C LEU A 151 1.87 11.74 -17.10
N CYS A 152 2.33 12.99 -17.16
CA CYS A 152 1.46 14.17 -17.16
C CYS A 152 0.63 14.28 -18.44
N VAL A 153 1.18 13.87 -19.60
CA VAL A 153 0.51 14.01 -20.90
C VAL A 153 -0.83 13.26 -20.97
N PRO A 154 -0.95 11.95 -20.67
CA PRO A 154 -2.23 11.26 -20.65
C PRO A 154 -3.24 11.87 -19.68
N VAL A 155 -2.78 12.33 -18.51
CA VAL A 155 -3.64 12.98 -17.51
C VAL A 155 -4.17 14.30 -18.06
N ALA A 156 -3.32 15.12 -18.68
CA ALA A 156 -3.72 16.36 -19.32
C ALA A 156 -4.72 16.12 -20.47
N VAL A 157 -4.43 15.15 -21.35
CA VAL A 157 -5.33 14.76 -22.45
C VAL A 157 -6.69 14.30 -21.92
N TYR A 158 -6.70 13.47 -20.86
CA TYR A 158 -7.93 13.01 -20.22
C TYR A 158 -8.74 14.18 -19.62
N LEU A 159 -8.08 15.11 -18.93
CA LEU A 159 -8.75 16.27 -18.35
C LEU A 159 -9.30 17.21 -19.45
N LEU A 160 -8.54 17.42 -20.53
CA LEU A 160 -9.01 18.18 -21.70
C LEU A 160 -10.21 17.52 -22.37
N TYR A 161 -10.19 16.19 -22.53
CA TYR A 161 -11.35 15.44 -23.01
C TYR A 161 -12.57 15.64 -22.10
N LEU A 162 -12.40 15.61 -20.78
CA LEU A 162 -13.50 15.86 -19.85
C LEU A 162 -14.06 17.27 -19.95
N VAL A 163 -13.21 18.27 -20.20
CA VAL A 163 -13.64 19.65 -20.45
C VAL A 163 -14.42 19.73 -21.76
N ALA A 164 -13.88 19.17 -22.84
CA ALA A 164 -14.53 19.17 -24.16
C ALA A 164 -15.86 18.42 -24.19
N ALA A 165 -16.03 17.41 -23.33
CA ALA A 165 -17.26 16.64 -23.21
C ALA A 165 -18.25 17.19 -22.17
N ASP A 166 -18.03 18.39 -21.60
CA ASP A 166 -18.80 18.97 -20.50
C ASP A 166 -18.97 18.06 -19.28
N ARG A 167 -18.01 17.14 -19.08
CA ARG A 167 -17.96 16.21 -17.96
C ARG A 167 -16.95 16.65 -16.90
N PHE A 168 -16.36 17.83 -16.99
CA PHE A 168 -15.36 18.26 -16.01
C PHE A 168 -15.98 18.46 -14.61
N ARG A 169 -15.28 18.04 -13.56
CA ARG A 169 -15.67 18.26 -12.16
C ARG A 169 -14.44 18.59 -11.33
N MET A 170 -14.53 19.58 -10.44
CA MET A 170 -13.41 20.01 -9.59
C MET A 170 -12.82 18.86 -8.76
N GLY A 171 -13.66 17.99 -8.21
CA GLY A 171 -13.20 16.81 -7.47
C GLY A 171 -12.30 15.88 -8.28
N ARG A 172 -12.54 15.73 -9.60
CA ARG A 172 -11.68 14.92 -10.47
C ARG A 172 -10.31 15.57 -10.65
N LEU A 173 -10.27 16.89 -10.82
CA LEU A 173 -9.01 17.62 -10.95
C LEU A 173 -8.15 17.43 -9.70
N ILE A 174 -8.72 17.59 -8.51
CA ILE A 174 -8.01 17.44 -7.23
C ILE A 174 -7.40 16.04 -7.11
N VAL A 175 -8.14 14.99 -7.49
CA VAL A 175 -7.63 13.61 -7.46
C VAL A 175 -6.44 13.43 -8.41
N TRP A 176 -6.54 13.91 -9.65
CA TRP A 176 -5.46 13.76 -10.63
C TRP A 176 -4.22 14.59 -10.30
N ILE A 177 -4.39 15.82 -9.80
CA ILE A 177 -3.29 16.66 -9.31
C ILE A 177 -2.64 15.99 -8.09
N GLY A 178 -3.43 15.52 -7.13
CA GLY A 178 -2.93 14.82 -5.95
C GLY A 178 -2.15 13.55 -6.31
N PHE A 179 -2.63 12.79 -7.29
CA PHE A 179 -1.93 11.62 -7.82
C PHE A 179 -0.57 11.98 -8.45
N LEU A 180 -0.52 13.02 -9.31
CA LEU A 180 0.72 13.49 -9.90
C LEU A 180 1.69 14.06 -8.83
N ALA A 181 1.17 14.77 -7.84
CA ALA A 181 1.97 15.28 -6.72
C ALA A 181 2.59 14.14 -5.90
N LEU A 182 1.84 13.07 -5.62
CA LEU A 182 2.36 11.88 -4.95
C LEU A 182 3.51 11.25 -5.75
N ILE A 183 3.34 11.08 -7.07
CA ILE A 183 4.40 10.55 -7.95
C ILE A 183 5.65 11.45 -7.92
N ALA A 184 5.46 12.77 -7.97
CA ALA A 184 6.56 13.72 -7.90
C ALA A 184 7.33 13.61 -6.57
N ILE A 185 6.62 13.47 -5.45
CA ILE A 185 7.22 13.23 -4.13
C ILE A 185 8.03 11.93 -4.14
N VAL A 186 7.47 10.84 -4.68
CA VAL A 186 8.19 9.56 -4.78
C VAL A 186 9.46 9.68 -5.60
N PHE A 187 9.43 10.41 -6.72
CA PHE A 187 10.63 10.68 -7.51
C PHE A 187 11.65 11.55 -6.77
N ALA A 188 11.22 12.59 -6.05
CA ALA A 188 12.12 13.41 -5.24
C ALA A 188 12.79 12.59 -4.12
N VAL A 189 12.02 11.71 -3.47
CA VAL A 189 12.53 10.76 -2.47
C VAL A 189 13.54 9.80 -3.11
N GLU A 190 13.24 9.21 -4.27
CA GLU A 190 14.18 8.36 -5.00
C GLU A 190 15.49 9.10 -5.35
N MET A 191 15.40 10.34 -5.81
CA MET A 191 16.58 11.16 -6.12
C MET A 191 17.46 11.40 -4.88
N THR A 192 16.84 11.45 -3.70
CA THR A 192 17.54 11.59 -2.42
C THR A 192 18.15 10.26 -1.98
N ILE A 193 17.36 9.20 -1.99
CA ILE A 193 17.77 7.85 -1.54
C ILE A 193 18.93 7.31 -2.40
N GLN A 194 18.89 7.50 -3.72
CA GLN A 194 19.96 7.01 -4.61
C GLN A 194 21.31 7.71 -4.41
N ARG A 195 21.34 8.88 -3.75
CA ARG A 195 22.59 9.55 -3.35
C ARG A 195 23.17 8.92 -2.08
N ILE A 196 22.29 8.50 -1.16
CA ILE A 196 22.67 7.82 0.09
C ILE A 196 23.12 6.38 -0.18
N TRP A 197 22.40 5.66 -1.04
CA TRP A 197 22.72 4.31 -1.47
C TRP A 197 22.75 4.22 -3.01
N PRO A 198 23.89 4.57 -3.64
CA PRO A 198 24.06 4.46 -5.09
C PRO A 198 23.95 3.01 -5.59
N ASP A 199 24.41 2.08 -4.77
CA ASP A 199 24.37 0.65 -5.08
C ASP A 199 22.94 0.08 -5.01
N GLY A 200 22.50 -0.55 -6.10
CA GLY A 200 21.18 -1.13 -6.25
C GLY A 200 20.88 -2.24 -5.25
N GLY A 201 21.81 -3.18 -5.09
CA GLY A 201 21.66 -4.33 -4.20
C GLY A 201 21.57 -3.93 -2.73
N ARG A 202 22.48 -3.06 -2.27
CA ARG A 202 22.50 -2.51 -0.90
C ARG A 202 21.23 -1.71 -0.62
N ARG A 203 20.80 -0.87 -1.56
CA ARG A 203 19.56 -0.10 -1.44
C ARG A 203 18.35 -1.02 -1.31
N HIS A 204 18.24 -2.05 -2.14
CA HIS A 204 17.16 -3.04 -2.06
C HIS A 204 17.17 -3.77 -0.70
N ARG A 205 18.33 -4.20 -0.21
CA ARG A 205 18.46 -4.85 1.11
C ARG A 205 18.10 -3.93 2.27
N ALA A 206 18.46 -2.64 2.20
CA ALA A 206 18.12 -1.66 3.25
C ALA A 206 16.63 -1.36 3.26
N LEU A 207 16.08 -0.98 2.11
CA LEU A 207 14.68 -0.61 1.97
C LEU A 207 13.73 -1.81 2.12
N GLY A 208 14.15 -3.01 1.74
CA GLY A 208 13.38 -4.24 1.97
C GLY A 208 13.18 -4.52 3.47
N ARG A 209 14.22 -4.32 4.30
CA ARG A 209 14.11 -4.46 5.77
C ARG A 209 13.19 -3.39 6.37
N PHE A 210 13.32 -2.15 5.92
CA PHE A 210 12.45 -1.06 6.34
C PHE A 210 10.99 -1.33 5.97
N THR A 211 10.72 -1.65 4.70
CA THR A 211 9.38 -1.94 4.17
C THR A 211 8.74 -3.06 4.96
N MET A 212 9.48 -4.14 5.22
CA MET A 212 8.87 -5.23 5.94
C MET A 212 8.68 -4.95 7.45
N THR A 213 9.53 -4.13 8.07
CA THR A 213 9.25 -3.64 9.43
C THR A 213 7.92 -2.89 9.47
N ILE A 214 7.68 -2.01 8.50
CA ILE A 214 6.38 -1.32 8.35
C ILE A 214 5.25 -2.32 8.16
N TYR A 215 5.40 -3.35 7.32
CA TYR A 215 4.33 -4.33 7.09
C TYR A 215 3.97 -5.12 8.34
N CYS A 216 4.95 -5.49 9.17
CA CYS A 216 4.68 -6.13 10.46
C CYS A 216 3.92 -5.20 11.41
N ILE A 217 4.32 -3.92 11.49
CA ILE A 217 3.62 -2.92 12.31
C ILE A 217 2.19 -2.67 11.78
N LEU A 218 2.03 -2.64 10.46
CA LEU A 218 0.73 -2.50 9.81
C LEU A 218 -0.21 -3.64 10.16
N PHE A 219 0.30 -4.88 10.12
CA PHE A 219 -0.50 -6.03 10.52
C PHE A 219 -0.96 -5.94 11.98
N VAL A 220 -0.06 -5.56 12.90
CA VAL A 220 -0.38 -5.41 14.33
C VAL A 220 -1.39 -4.29 14.55
N THR A 221 -1.15 -3.11 13.99
CA THR A 221 -2.05 -1.95 14.14
C THR A 221 -3.42 -2.21 13.50
N GLY A 222 -3.47 -2.85 12.33
CA GLY A 222 -4.72 -3.24 11.66
C GLY A 222 -5.51 -4.32 12.40
N THR A 223 -4.80 -5.31 12.97
CA THR A 223 -5.43 -6.30 13.86
C THR A 223 -5.99 -5.64 15.11
N THR A 224 -5.25 -4.66 15.67
CA THR A 224 -5.70 -3.92 16.84
C THR A 224 -6.96 -3.09 16.54
N THR A 225 -7.02 -2.42 15.39
CA THR A 225 -8.24 -1.68 14.98
C THR A 225 -9.41 -2.63 14.74
N TYR A 226 -9.20 -3.79 14.10
CA TYR A 226 -10.22 -4.84 13.95
C TYR A 226 -10.74 -5.31 15.31
N THR A 227 -9.83 -5.63 16.24
CA THR A 227 -10.20 -6.08 17.59
C THR A 227 -10.98 -5.01 18.36
N MET A 228 -10.55 -3.76 18.30
CA MET A 228 -11.25 -2.66 18.94
C MET A 228 -12.67 -2.49 18.39
N LEU A 229 -12.85 -2.57 17.08
CA LEU A 229 -14.15 -2.35 16.43
C LEU A 229 -15.11 -3.53 16.53
N TYR A 230 -14.62 -4.77 16.51
CA TYR A 230 -15.49 -5.94 16.28
C TYR A 230 -15.51 -6.97 17.40
N LEU A 231 -14.58 -6.85 18.37
CA LEU A 231 -14.50 -7.76 19.53
C LEU A 231 -14.73 -7.02 20.84
N LEU A 232 -14.01 -5.92 21.08
CA LEU A 232 -14.03 -5.23 22.37
C LEU A 232 -15.12 -4.17 22.48
N TYR A 233 -15.28 -3.37 21.42
CA TYR A 233 -16.20 -2.23 21.41
C TYR A 233 -17.08 -2.25 20.16
N PRO A 234 -17.88 -3.32 19.96
CA PRO A 234 -18.76 -3.40 18.82
C PRO A 234 -19.79 -2.26 18.85
N GLY A 235 -19.86 -1.50 17.76
CA GLY A 235 -20.92 -0.53 17.55
C GLY A 235 -22.28 -1.22 17.47
N LYS A 236 -23.34 -0.51 17.87
CA LYS A 236 -24.71 -0.96 17.59
C LYS A 236 -24.89 -0.96 16.07
N ILE A 237 -25.05 -2.14 15.49
CA ILE A 237 -25.40 -2.30 14.07
C ILE A 237 -26.73 -1.53 13.88
N GLY A 238 -26.69 -0.46 13.09
CA GLY A 238 -27.88 0.26 12.61
C GLY A 238 -28.44 -0.44 11.38
#